data_AF-A0A2Z2MI83-F1
#
_entry.id   AF-A0A2Z2MI83-F1
#
_cell.length_a   1.000
_cell.length_b   1.000
_cell.length_c   1.000
_cell.angle_alpha   90.00
_cell.angle_beta   90.00
_cell.angle_gamma   90.00
#
_symmetry.space_group_name_H-M   'P 1'
#
loop_
_entity.id
_entity.type
_entity.pdbx_description
1 polymer ?
#
loop_
_entity_poly.entity_id
_entity_poly.type
_entity_poly.pdbx_seq_one_letter_code
_entity_poly.pdbx_strand_id
1 'polypeptide(L)'
;MRLDPERFIKPRPLLLLAELFLLLAIPASKISYNASLSCLGASTVLYYVGMTELVSKRLGRWAVKRFTIAYLLRAFSWVLMIASAFYTYSAVIENLLPFGPREFVVTSVVALIGAGINYIAVGIRNNVLWKIKGLKPALWFSRINAVVLFLMAAVPFLPALARAEGLTWLLALLAAPILGSFTVLAVLGKLFYLKFLLTFEETEGSGNRPQ
;
A
#
# COMPACT_ATOMS: atom_id res chain seq x y z
N MET A 1 -3.76 -21.61 35.32
CA MET A 1 -4.36 -21.22 34.02
C MET A 1 -3.23 -21.10 33.00
N ARG A 2 -3.13 -22.00 32.02
CA ARG A 2 -2.23 -21.78 30.88
C ARG A 2 -2.89 -20.73 29.99
N LEU A 3 -2.33 -19.52 29.97
CA LEU A 3 -2.70 -18.49 29.01
C LEU A 3 -2.27 -18.99 27.63
N ASP A 4 -3.19 -19.57 26.86
CA ASP A 4 -2.96 -19.88 25.44
C ASP A 4 -2.85 -18.55 24.68
N PRO A 5 -1.64 -18.12 24.26
CA PRO A 5 -1.44 -16.82 23.63
C PRO A 5 -2.16 -16.72 22.27
N GLU A 6 -2.41 -17.88 21.64
CA GLU A 6 -3.11 -18.02 20.36
C GLU A 6 -4.61 -17.66 20.43
N ARG A 7 -5.21 -17.58 21.64
CA ARG A 7 -6.64 -17.27 21.80
C ARG A 7 -6.98 -15.79 22.00
N PHE A 8 -6.00 -14.93 22.27
CA PHE A 8 -6.30 -13.56 22.69
C PHE A 8 -6.34 -12.51 21.57
N ILE A 9 -5.73 -12.79 20.41
CA ILE A 9 -5.68 -11.81 19.33
C ILE A 9 -6.92 -11.95 18.43
N LYS A 10 -7.84 -11.01 18.59
CA LYS A 10 -8.99 -10.84 17.68
C LYS A 10 -8.58 -9.89 16.54
N PRO A 11 -8.74 -10.30 15.27
CA PRO A 11 -8.30 -9.48 14.14
C PRO A 11 -9.07 -8.17 14.02
N ARG A 12 -10.40 -8.16 14.22
CA ARG A 12 -11.25 -6.98 14.04
C ARG A 12 -10.85 -5.77 14.91
N PRO A 13 -10.66 -5.88 16.24
CA PRO A 13 -10.27 -4.73 17.05
C PRO A 13 -8.89 -4.18 16.65
N LEU A 14 -7.94 -5.05 16.29
CA LEU A 14 -6.63 -4.60 15.79
C LEU A 14 -6.75 -3.81 14.48
N LEU A 15 -7.58 -4.30 13.55
CA LEU A 15 -7.78 -3.65 12.26
C LEU A 15 -8.54 -2.32 12.40
N LEU A 16 -9.52 -2.24 13.31
CA LEU A 16 -10.20 -0.98 13.61
C LEU A 16 -9.26 0.03 14.28
N LEU A 17 -8.43 -0.41 15.24
CA LEU A 17 -7.40 0.44 15.84
C LEU A 17 -6.39 0.92 14.79
N ALA A 18 -5.99 0.05 13.85
CA ALA A 18 -5.11 0.43 12.76
C ALA A 18 -5.69 1.57 11.90
N GLU A 19 -6.98 1.51 11.58
CA GLU A 19 -7.66 2.58 10.85
C GLU A 19 -7.79 3.86 11.69
N LEU A 20 -8.05 3.73 13.01
CA LEU A 20 -8.10 4.89 13.91
C LEU A 20 -6.74 5.61 13.97
N PHE A 21 -5.64 4.88 14.13
CA PHE A 21 -4.30 5.46 14.12
C PHE A 21 -3.96 6.11 12.77
N LEU A 22 -4.43 5.53 11.65
CA LEU A 22 -4.27 6.14 10.34
C LEU A 22 -4.98 7.50 10.24
N LEU A 23 -6.21 7.58 10.76
CA LEU A 23 -6.96 8.84 10.80
C LEU A 23 -6.30 9.87 11.72
N LEU A 24 -5.80 9.43 12.88
CA LEU A 24 -5.10 10.30 13.85
C LEU A 24 -3.76 10.83 13.31
N ALA A 25 -3.15 10.19 12.32
CA ALA A 25 -1.94 10.69 11.69
C ALA A 25 -2.13 12.06 10.99
N ILE A 26 -3.36 12.36 10.53
CA ILE A 26 -3.72 13.61 9.84
C ILE A 26 -3.72 14.81 10.79
N PRO A 27 -4.46 14.83 11.91
CA PRO A 27 -4.34 15.93 12.88
C PRO A 27 -2.97 15.95 13.55
N ALA A 28 -2.33 14.79 13.77
CA ALA A 28 -0.99 14.74 14.34
C ALA A 28 0.06 15.41 13.45
N SER A 29 -0.06 15.36 12.12
CA SER A 29 0.88 16.02 11.20
C SER A 29 0.87 17.53 11.32
N LYS A 30 -0.24 18.12 11.80
CA LYS A 30 -0.34 19.56 12.08
C LYS A 30 0.37 19.97 13.37
N ILE A 31 0.60 19.03 14.28
CA ILE A 31 1.22 19.28 15.58
C ILE A 31 2.71 18.92 15.54
N SER A 32 3.04 17.72 15.06
CA SER A 32 4.41 17.22 14.98
C SER A 32 4.54 16.14 13.91
N TYR A 33 5.56 16.29 13.06
CA TYR A 33 5.94 15.27 12.08
C TYR A 33 6.20 13.91 12.75
N ASN A 34 6.91 13.89 13.88
CA ASN A 34 7.23 12.66 14.61
C ASN A 34 5.99 11.97 15.19
N ALA A 35 5.01 12.76 15.67
CA ALA A 35 3.74 12.22 16.16
C ALA A 35 2.95 11.57 15.01
N SER A 36 2.87 12.23 13.85
CA SER A 36 2.24 11.67 12.65
C SER A 36 2.92 10.37 12.20
N LEU A 37 4.26 10.36 12.14
CA LEU A 37 5.05 9.19 11.78
C LEU A 37 4.81 8.02 12.75
N SER A 38 4.71 8.30 14.05
CA SER A 38 4.41 7.30 15.08
C SER A 38 3.02 6.70 14.89
N CYS A 39 2.01 7.53 14.59
CA CYS A 39 0.66 7.07 14.27
C CYS A 39 0.63 6.19 13.01
N LEU A 40 1.36 6.57 11.96
CA LEU A 40 1.48 5.76 10.74
C LEU A 40 2.19 4.43 11.00
N GLY A 41 3.24 4.43 11.82
CA GLY A 41 3.95 3.24 12.26
C GLY A 41 3.04 2.29 13.04
N ALA A 42 2.34 2.81 14.05
CA ALA A 42 1.37 2.06 14.84
C ALA A 42 0.25 1.46 13.97
N SER A 43 -0.32 2.26 13.07
CA SER A 43 -1.32 1.80 12.10
C SER A 43 -0.80 0.65 11.25
N THR A 44 0.43 0.76 10.74
CA THR A 44 1.05 -0.26 9.89
C THR A 44 1.27 -1.58 10.63
N VAL A 45 1.78 -1.51 11.86
CA VAL A 45 2.03 -2.71 12.70
C VAL A 45 0.70 -3.37 13.07
N LEU A 46 -0.27 -2.61 13.57
CA LEU A 46 -1.59 -3.14 13.96
C LEU A 46 -2.31 -3.77 12.76
N TYR A 47 -2.26 -3.13 11.59
CA TYR A 47 -2.83 -3.67 10.37
C TYR A 47 -2.16 -5.00 9.99
N TYR A 48 -0.82 -5.05 10.01
CA TYR A 48 -0.08 -6.25 9.65
C TYR A 48 -0.41 -7.42 10.60
N VAL A 49 -0.40 -7.19 11.90
CA VAL A 49 -0.73 -8.21 12.90
C VAL A 49 -2.18 -8.67 12.75
N GLY A 50 -3.13 -7.73 12.66
CA GLY A 50 -4.55 -8.05 12.52
C GLY A 50 -4.87 -8.81 11.22
N MET A 51 -4.29 -8.41 10.09
CA MET A 51 -4.50 -9.09 8.82
C MET A 51 -3.78 -10.45 8.78
N THR A 52 -2.60 -10.56 9.37
CA THR A 52 -1.89 -11.84 9.47
C THR A 52 -2.69 -12.84 10.28
N GLU A 53 -3.28 -12.41 11.40
CA GLU A 53 -4.15 -13.24 12.21
C GLU A 53 -5.42 -13.65 11.46
N LEU A 54 -6.05 -12.70 10.75
CA LEU A 54 -7.23 -12.98 9.92
C LEU A 54 -6.92 -14.00 8.80
N VAL A 55 -5.79 -13.84 8.11
CA VAL A 55 -5.35 -14.75 7.05
C VAL A 55 -4.98 -16.11 7.63
N SER A 56 -4.32 -16.15 8.80
CA SER A 56 -3.97 -17.39 9.49
C SER A 56 -5.23 -18.20 9.82
N LYS A 57 -6.22 -17.57 10.47
CA LYS A 57 -7.48 -18.22 10.86
C LYS A 57 -8.30 -18.71 9.66
N ARG A 58 -8.35 -17.94 8.55
CA ARG A 58 -9.22 -18.29 7.40
C ARG A 58 -8.55 -19.13 6.32
N LEU A 59 -7.25 -19.00 6.12
CA LEU A 59 -6.54 -19.55 4.96
C LEU A 59 -5.27 -20.34 5.33
N GLY A 60 -4.88 -20.35 6.61
CA GLY A 60 -3.75 -21.13 7.13
C GLY A 60 -2.37 -20.53 6.88
N ARG A 61 -1.35 -21.20 7.40
CA ARG A 61 0.05 -20.73 7.46
C ARG A 61 0.69 -20.42 6.10
N TRP A 62 0.30 -21.13 5.04
CA TRP A 62 0.85 -20.88 3.71
C TRP A 62 0.40 -19.54 3.12
N ALA A 63 -0.87 -19.17 3.38
CA ALA A 63 -1.40 -17.88 2.97
C ALA A 63 -0.72 -16.73 3.73
N VAL A 64 -0.40 -16.94 5.01
CA VAL A 64 0.39 -16.01 5.82
C VAL A 64 1.78 -15.77 5.21
N LYS A 65 2.52 -16.84 4.84
CA LYS A 65 3.84 -16.67 4.21
C LYS A 65 3.80 -15.79 2.96
N ARG A 66 2.82 -16.02 2.07
CA ARG A 66 2.64 -15.21 0.86
C ARG A 66 2.26 -13.77 1.18
N PHE A 67 1.39 -13.57 2.17
CA PHE A 67 1.01 -12.25 2.65
C PHE A 67 2.21 -11.48 3.23
N THR A 68 3.04 -12.13 4.05
CA THR A 68 4.27 -11.55 4.60
C THR A 68 5.27 -11.20 3.52
N ILE A 69 5.50 -12.08 2.52
CA ILE A 69 6.36 -11.77 1.37
C ILE A 69 5.87 -10.52 0.63
N ALA A 70 4.56 -10.43 0.38
CA ALA A 70 3.99 -9.26 -0.25
C ALA A 70 4.18 -7.98 0.58
N TYR A 71 4.10 -8.07 1.91
CA TYR A 71 4.36 -6.95 2.82
C TYR A 71 5.83 -6.50 2.80
N LEU A 72 6.77 -7.45 2.79
CA LEU A 72 8.20 -7.14 2.71
C LEU A 72 8.56 -6.50 1.37
N LEU A 73 8.06 -7.04 0.27
CA LEU A 73 8.24 -6.45 -1.06
C LEU A 73 7.67 -5.03 -1.12
N ARG A 74 6.49 -4.82 -0.51
CA ARG A 74 5.89 -3.49 -0.43
C ARG A 74 6.73 -2.54 0.43
N ALA A 75 7.25 -2.96 1.58
CA ALA A 75 8.13 -2.13 2.40
C ALA A 75 9.40 -1.74 1.62
N PHE A 76 10.03 -2.71 0.96
CA PHE A 76 11.19 -2.47 0.10
C PHE A 76 10.88 -1.49 -1.04
N SER A 77 9.73 -1.62 -1.70
CA SER A 77 9.31 -0.66 -2.73
C SER A 77 9.19 0.77 -2.21
N TRP A 78 8.67 0.96 -0.99
CA TRP A 78 8.54 2.28 -0.38
C TRP A 78 9.89 2.87 -0.03
N VAL A 79 10.84 2.07 0.45
CA VAL A 79 12.22 2.52 0.69
C VAL A 79 12.83 3.07 -0.60
N LEU A 80 12.71 2.35 -1.73
CA LEU A 80 13.22 2.82 -3.03
C LEU A 80 12.55 4.13 -3.48
N MET A 81 11.23 4.20 -3.41
CA MET A 81 10.48 5.39 -3.83
C MET A 81 10.77 6.60 -2.92
N ILE A 82 10.88 6.40 -1.61
CA ILE A 82 11.23 7.47 -0.64
C ILE A 82 12.67 7.93 -0.87
N ALA A 83 13.62 7.02 -1.08
CA ALA A 83 15.01 7.40 -1.35
C ALA A 83 15.12 8.25 -2.63
N SER A 84 14.40 7.85 -3.69
CA SER A 84 14.32 8.63 -4.94
C SER A 84 13.69 10.00 -4.72
N ALA A 85 12.57 10.07 -3.99
CA ALA A 85 11.89 11.32 -3.68
C ALA A 85 12.75 12.25 -2.80
N PHE A 86 13.42 11.70 -1.78
CA PHE A 86 14.30 12.43 -0.88
C PHE A 86 15.49 13.03 -1.62
N TYR A 87 16.15 12.25 -2.48
CA TYR A 87 17.23 12.76 -3.33
C TYR A 87 16.73 13.90 -4.23
N THR A 88 15.60 13.68 -4.93
CA THR A 88 15.03 14.67 -5.85
C THR A 88 14.66 15.96 -5.12
N TYR A 89 14.06 15.87 -3.94
CA TYR A 89 13.75 17.03 -3.11
C TYR A 89 15.01 17.78 -2.67
N SER A 90 15.99 17.07 -2.12
CA SER A 90 17.25 17.66 -1.65
C SER A 90 18.03 18.35 -2.78
N ALA A 91 17.98 17.78 -3.98
CA ALA A 91 18.72 18.27 -5.14
C ALA A 91 17.99 19.41 -5.88
N VAL A 92 16.65 19.36 -5.99
CA VAL A 92 15.87 20.35 -6.76
C VAL A 92 15.35 21.50 -5.90
N ILE A 93 14.88 21.20 -4.69
CA ILE A 93 14.24 22.19 -3.81
C ILE A 93 15.27 22.83 -2.88
N GLU A 94 16.08 22.00 -2.21
CA GLU A 94 17.10 22.51 -1.28
C GLU A 94 18.43 22.84 -1.97
N ASN A 95 18.61 22.41 -3.23
CA ASN A 95 19.80 22.64 -4.04
C ASN A 95 21.11 22.20 -3.36
N LEU A 96 21.04 21.15 -2.53
CA LEU A 96 22.15 20.64 -1.72
C LEU A 96 23.01 19.60 -2.46
N LEU A 97 22.45 19.00 -3.51
CA LEU A 97 23.06 17.91 -4.27
C LEU A 97 23.07 18.25 -5.77
N PRO A 98 24.07 17.76 -6.53
CA PRO A 98 24.08 17.93 -7.97
C PRO A 98 22.86 17.25 -8.59
N PHE A 99 22.15 18.00 -9.43
CA PHE A 99 21.00 17.49 -10.19
C PHE A 99 21.17 17.78 -11.67
N GLY A 100 21.51 16.76 -12.44
CA GLY A 100 21.63 16.82 -13.89
C GLY A 100 20.80 15.72 -14.57
N PRO A 101 20.94 15.60 -15.91
CA PRO A 101 20.21 14.60 -16.69
C PRO A 101 20.46 13.16 -16.24
N ARG A 102 21.69 12.85 -15.78
CA ARG A 102 22.04 11.49 -15.33
C ARG A 102 21.35 11.16 -14.01
N GLU A 103 21.36 12.08 -13.06
CA GLU A 103 20.77 11.94 -11.74
C GLU A 103 19.25 11.81 -11.85
N PHE A 104 18.62 12.62 -12.71
CA PHE A 104 17.19 12.51 -13.04
C PHE A 104 16.82 11.13 -13.59
N VAL A 105 17.63 10.57 -14.49
CA VAL A 105 17.40 9.23 -15.04
C VAL A 105 17.52 8.18 -13.95
N VAL A 106 18.57 8.24 -13.12
CA VAL A 106 18.78 7.28 -12.03
C VAL A 106 17.64 7.32 -11.01
N THR A 107 17.24 8.50 -10.53
CA THR A 107 16.15 8.63 -9.56
C THR A 107 14.81 8.16 -10.14
N SER A 108 14.54 8.47 -11.42
CA SER A 108 13.35 8.01 -12.13
C SER A 108 13.33 6.48 -12.30
N VAL A 109 14.48 5.85 -12.60
CA VAL A 109 14.58 4.38 -12.74
C VAL A 109 14.35 3.71 -11.38
N VAL A 110 14.94 4.24 -10.31
CA VAL A 110 14.73 3.74 -8.96
C VAL A 110 13.26 3.85 -8.55
N ALA A 111 12.59 4.97 -8.86
CA ALA A 111 11.16 5.15 -8.61
C ALA A 111 10.31 4.15 -9.42
N LEU A 112 10.64 3.91 -10.69
CA LEU A 112 9.94 2.95 -11.55
C LEU A 112 10.11 1.51 -11.07
N ILE A 113 11.32 1.11 -10.68
CA ILE A 113 11.59 -0.21 -10.08
C ILE A 113 10.79 -0.35 -8.79
N GLY A 114 10.81 0.67 -7.91
CA GLY A 114 10.00 0.70 -6.70
C GLY A 114 8.52 0.50 -7.00
N ALA A 115 7.95 1.26 -7.93
CA ALA A 115 6.55 1.14 -8.30
C ALA A 115 6.21 -0.23 -8.91
N GLY A 116 7.11 -0.82 -9.70
CA GLY A 116 6.97 -2.17 -10.25
C GLY A 116 6.96 -3.24 -9.16
N ILE A 117 7.87 -3.17 -8.19
CA ILE A 117 7.88 -4.05 -7.03
C ILE A 117 6.58 -3.90 -6.24
N ASN A 118 6.09 -2.67 -6.01
CA ASN A 118 4.82 -2.44 -5.33
C ASN A 118 3.65 -3.07 -6.09
N TYR A 119 3.61 -2.97 -7.42
CA TYR A 119 2.58 -3.59 -8.25
C TYR A 119 2.57 -5.13 -8.07
N ILE A 120 3.74 -5.76 -8.11
CA ILE A 120 3.88 -7.22 -7.86
C ILE A 120 3.42 -7.57 -6.44
N ALA A 121 3.86 -6.80 -5.44
CA ALA A 121 3.49 -6.99 -4.04
C ALA A 121 1.96 -6.94 -3.85
N VAL A 122 1.29 -5.94 -4.43
CA VAL A 122 -0.17 -5.81 -4.41
C VAL A 122 -0.84 -7.00 -5.10
N GLY A 123 -0.28 -7.48 -6.21
CA GLY A 123 -0.76 -8.69 -6.90
C GLY A 123 -0.73 -9.93 -6.01
N ILE A 124 0.41 -10.21 -5.36
CA ILE A 124 0.57 -11.35 -4.45
C ILE A 124 -0.38 -11.22 -3.25
N ARG A 125 -0.42 -10.05 -2.61
CA ARG A 125 -1.30 -9.77 -1.47
C ARG A 125 -2.76 -9.97 -1.84
N ASN A 126 -3.20 -9.37 -2.95
CA ASN A 126 -4.58 -9.45 -3.39
C ASN A 126 -4.96 -10.89 -3.74
N ASN A 127 -4.10 -11.70 -4.36
CA ASN A 127 -4.36 -13.11 -4.64
C ASN A 127 -4.66 -13.93 -3.36
N VAL A 128 -4.03 -13.57 -2.24
CA VAL A 128 -4.34 -14.16 -0.94
C VAL A 128 -5.67 -13.63 -0.41
N LEU A 129 -5.81 -12.30 -0.31
CA LEU A 129 -6.95 -11.66 0.34
C LEU A 129 -8.27 -11.81 -0.43
N TRP A 130 -8.24 -12.03 -1.75
CA TRP A 130 -9.43 -12.20 -2.59
C TRP A 130 -10.28 -13.42 -2.20
N LYS A 131 -9.66 -14.37 -1.52
CA LYS A 131 -10.30 -15.58 -1.00
C LYS A 131 -11.18 -15.29 0.22
N ILE A 132 -11.03 -14.12 0.85
CA ILE A 132 -11.86 -13.68 1.96
C ILE A 132 -13.07 -12.92 1.41
N LYS A 133 -14.28 -13.43 1.71
CA LYS A 133 -15.55 -12.81 1.29
C LYS A 133 -15.66 -11.38 1.85
N GLY A 134 -16.22 -10.46 1.06
CA GLY A 134 -16.40 -9.05 1.45
C GLY A 134 -15.19 -8.13 1.18
N LEU A 135 -13.98 -8.67 1.03
CA LEU A 135 -12.78 -7.85 0.74
C LEU A 135 -12.58 -7.53 -0.75
N LYS A 136 -13.20 -8.29 -1.67
CA LYS A 136 -12.98 -8.15 -3.12
C LYS A 136 -13.14 -6.71 -3.66
N PRO A 137 -14.17 -5.93 -3.28
CA PRO A 137 -14.31 -4.56 -3.78
C PRO A 137 -13.13 -3.67 -3.37
N ALA A 138 -12.73 -3.71 -2.09
CA ALA A 138 -11.58 -2.94 -1.59
C ALA A 138 -10.26 -3.33 -2.31
N LEU A 139 -10.08 -4.62 -2.60
CA LEU A 139 -8.90 -5.13 -3.29
C LEU A 139 -8.85 -4.70 -4.76
N TRP A 140 -10.00 -4.59 -5.44
CA TRP A 140 -10.08 -4.04 -6.80
C TRP A 140 -9.56 -2.61 -6.84
N PHE A 141 -10.08 -1.73 -5.99
CA PHE A 141 -9.58 -0.34 -5.90
C PHE A 141 -8.10 -0.29 -5.56
N SER A 142 -7.62 -1.14 -4.65
CA SER A 142 -6.20 -1.20 -4.35
C SER A 142 -5.33 -1.68 -5.51
N ARG A 143 -5.85 -2.55 -6.40
CA ARG A 143 -5.13 -3.00 -7.60
C ARG A 143 -5.05 -1.89 -8.63
N ILE A 144 -6.17 -1.21 -8.88
CA ILE A 144 -6.20 -0.05 -9.79
C ILE A 144 -5.25 1.03 -9.26
N ASN A 145 -5.26 1.29 -7.95
CA ASN A 145 -4.36 2.27 -7.35
C ASN A 145 -2.87 1.93 -7.53
N ALA A 146 -2.51 0.65 -7.52
CA ALA A 146 -1.14 0.20 -7.79
C ALA A 146 -0.75 0.39 -9.25
N VAL A 147 -1.69 0.20 -10.20
CA VAL A 147 -1.49 0.49 -11.62
C VAL A 147 -1.29 1.99 -11.83
N VAL A 148 -2.14 2.83 -11.21
CA VAL A 148 -2.01 4.29 -11.27
C VAL A 148 -0.63 4.72 -10.76
N LEU A 149 -0.18 4.22 -9.61
CA LEU A 149 1.16 4.55 -9.08
C LEU A 149 2.29 4.12 -10.04
N PHE A 150 2.17 2.94 -10.65
CA PHE A 150 3.15 2.48 -11.64
C PHE A 150 3.18 3.39 -12.87
N LEU A 151 2.02 3.76 -13.39
CA LEU A 151 1.91 4.70 -14.51
C LEU A 151 2.51 6.07 -14.15
N MET A 152 2.26 6.59 -12.95
CA MET A 152 2.88 7.84 -12.47
C MET A 152 4.40 7.77 -12.48
N ALA A 153 4.97 6.68 -11.97
CA ALA A 153 6.42 6.48 -11.95
C ALA A 153 7.02 6.31 -13.36
N ALA A 154 6.21 5.90 -14.34
CA ALA A 154 6.60 5.81 -15.75
C ALA A 154 6.49 7.14 -16.49
N VAL A 155 5.73 8.13 -15.99
CA VAL A 155 5.52 9.44 -16.64
C VAL A 155 6.83 10.14 -17.05
N PRO A 156 7.88 10.20 -16.21
CA PRO A 156 9.17 10.82 -16.59
C PRO A 156 9.81 10.23 -17.85
N PHE A 157 9.49 8.98 -18.20
CA PHE A 157 10.01 8.28 -19.37
C PHE A 157 9.12 8.43 -20.61
N LEU A 158 7.88 8.90 -20.44
CA LEU A 158 6.93 9.05 -21.55
C LEU A 158 7.43 9.99 -22.65
N PRO A 159 8.09 11.13 -22.38
CA PRO A 159 8.68 11.95 -23.45
C PRO A 159 9.82 11.26 -24.20
N ALA A 160 10.60 10.42 -23.52
CA ALA A 160 11.68 9.63 -24.14
C ALA A 160 11.11 8.49 -25.01
N LEU A 161 9.99 7.88 -24.59
CA LEU A 161 9.24 6.91 -25.39
C LEU A 161 8.49 7.59 -26.55
N ALA A 162 7.95 8.78 -26.34
CA ALA A 162 7.18 9.55 -27.33
C ALA A 162 8.05 10.23 -28.39
N ARG A 163 9.37 10.37 -28.17
CA ARG A 163 10.30 10.72 -29.25
C ARG A 163 10.30 9.68 -30.40
N ALA A 164 9.71 8.50 -30.20
CA ALA A 164 9.45 7.54 -31.26
C ALA A 164 8.21 7.88 -32.13
N GLU A 165 7.20 8.62 -31.62
CA GLU A 165 5.90 8.79 -32.32
C GLU A 165 5.16 10.14 -32.12
N GLY A 166 5.78 11.17 -31.52
CA GLY A 166 5.22 12.54 -31.51
C GLY A 166 4.03 12.82 -30.57
N LEU A 167 3.82 11.98 -29.56
CA LEU A 167 2.62 11.98 -28.69
C LEU A 167 2.78 12.68 -27.32
N THR A 168 3.70 13.64 -27.18
CA THR A 168 4.05 14.29 -25.90
C THR A 168 2.90 15.05 -25.21
N TRP A 169 1.98 15.65 -25.96
CA TRP A 169 0.86 16.42 -25.39
C TRP A 169 -0.25 15.52 -24.80
N LEU A 170 -0.51 14.37 -25.42
CA LEU A 170 -1.49 13.38 -24.93
C LEU A 170 -1.05 12.76 -23.60
N LEU A 171 0.26 12.54 -23.44
CA LEU A 171 0.87 11.96 -22.25
C LEU A 171 0.84 12.93 -21.06
N ALA A 172 1.00 14.23 -21.31
CA ALA A 172 0.82 15.28 -20.31
C ALA A 172 -0.65 15.40 -19.86
N LEU A 173 -1.60 15.26 -20.80
CA LEU A 173 -3.04 15.29 -20.51
C LEU A 173 -3.49 14.10 -19.66
N LEU A 174 -2.85 12.94 -19.82
CA LEU A 174 -3.12 11.73 -19.02
C LEU A 174 -2.52 11.80 -17.61
N ALA A 175 -1.41 12.53 -17.39
CA ALA A 175 -0.73 12.57 -16.10
C ALA A 175 -1.53 13.25 -14.96
N ALA A 176 -2.31 14.30 -15.27
CA ALA A 176 -3.10 15.03 -14.26
C ALA A 176 -4.29 14.21 -13.70
N PRO A 177 -5.10 13.51 -14.52
CA PRO A 177 -6.11 12.56 -14.04
C PRO A 177 -5.53 11.41 -13.22
N ILE A 178 -4.32 10.94 -13.56
CA ILE A 178 -3.63 9.86 -12.86
C ILE A 178 -3.30 10.30 -11.42
N LEU A 179 -2.79 11.51 -11.20
CA LEU A 179 -2.53 12.07 -9.86
C LEU A 179 -3.81 12.23 -9.02
N GLY A 180 -4.89 12.76 -9.59
CA GLY A 180 -6.17 12.92 -8.90
C GLY A 180 -6.85 11.58 -8.56
N SER A 181 -6.74 10.60 -9.47
CA SER A 181 -7.35 9.28 -9.31
C SER A 181 -6.71 8.46 -8.19
N PHE A 182 -5.41 8.61 -7.91
CA PHE A 182 -4.73 7.87 -6.84
C PHE A 182 -5.40 8.07 -5.48
N THR A 183 -5.66 9.33 -5.12
CA THR A 183 -6.28 9.69 -3.83
C THR A 183 -7.73 9.20 -3.75
N VAL A 184 -8.51 9.38 -4.82
CA VAL A 184 -9.91 8.93 -4.88
C VAL A 184 -10.01 7.41 -4.76
N LEU A 185 -9.17 6.67 -5.49
CA LEU A 185 -9.13 5.20 -5.44
C LEU A 185 -8.70 4.69 -4.05
N ALA A 186 -7.75 5.38 -3.40
CA ALA A 186 -7.35 5.06 -2.03
C ALA A 186 -8.51 5.25 -1.04
N VAL A 187 -9.25 6.36 -1.14
CA VAL A 187 -10.42 6.64 -0.29
C VAL A 187 -11.52 5.61 -0.52
N LEU A 188 -11.89 5.33 -1.77
CA LEU A 188 -12.91 4.32 -2.09
C LEU A 188 -12.51 2.95 -1.58
N GLY A 189 -11.26 2.52 -1.81
CA GLY A 189 -10.74 1.27 -1.27
C GLY A 189 -10.85 1.18 0.25
N LYS A 190 -10.58 2.29 0.96
CA LYS A 190 -10.73 2.38 2.42
C LYS A 190 -12.18 2.33 2.87
N LEU A 191 -13.11 2.99 2.19
CA LEU A 191 -14.53 2.91 2.51
C LEU A 191 -15.07 1.48 2.42
N PHE A 192 -14.74 0.75 1.36
CA PHE A 192 -15.13 -0.66 1.22
C PHE A 192 -14.45 -1.56 2.25
N TYR A 193 -13.21 -1.27 2.61
CA TYR A 193 -12.50 -1.99 3.67
C TYR A 193 -13.13 -1.76 5.05
N LEU A 194 -13.50 -0.52 5.37
CA LEU A 194 -14.17 -0.18 6.62
C LEU A 194 -15.56 -0.83 6.68
N LYS A 195 -16.33 -0.79 5.58
CA LYS A 195 -17.59 -1.53 5.47
C LYS A 195 -17.38 -3.01 5.79
N PHE A 196 -16.37 -3.64 5.18
CA PHE A 196 -16.01 -5.02 5.49
C PHE A 196 -15.73 -5.21 6.99
N LEU A 197 -14.88 -4.39 7.62
CA LEU A 197 -14.57 -4.52 9.05
C LEU A 197 -15.79 -4.37 9.95
N LEU A 198 -16.76 -3.53 9.57
CA LEU A 198 -17.97 -3.29 10.35
C LEU A 198 -19.01 -4.39 10.20
N THR A 199 -19.10 -5.03 9.03
CA THR A 199 -20.05 -6.11 8.73
C THR A 199 -19.46 -7.51 8.89
N PHE A 200 -18.17 -7.61 9.22
CA PHE A 200 -17.47 -8.87 9.34
C PHE A 200 -17.78 -9.58 10.66
N GLU A 201 -18.31 -10.79 10.54
CA GLU A 201 -18.43 -11.72 11.66
C GLU A 201 -17.15 -12.55 11.79
N GLU A 202 -16.54 -12.49 12.98
CA GLU A 202 -15.32 -13.24 13.32
C GLU A 202 -15.57 -14.76 13.46
N THR A 203 -16.84 -15.20 13.46
CA THR A 203 -17.29 -16.49 14.00
C THR A 203 -17.46 -17.64 13.00
N GLU A 204 -17.12 -17.51 11.72
CA GLU A 204 -17.08 -18.68 10.82
C GLU A 204 -15.73 -19.41 10.95
N GLY A 205 -15.62 -20.25 12.00
CA GLY A 205 -14.39 -20.99 12.28
C GLY A 205 -14.46 -22.09 13.33
N SER A 206 -15.61 -22.76 13.54
CA SER A 206 -15.65 -24.14 14.08
C SER A 206 -17.08 -24.70 14.05
N GLY A 207 -17.41 -25.47 13.02
CA GLY A 207 -18.72 -26.13 12.94
C GLY A 207 -18.89 -27.02 11.72
N ASN A 208 -17.84 -27.75 11.34
CA ASN A 208 -17.94 -28.96 10.51
C ASN A 208 -16.63 -29.73 10.60
N ARG A 209 -16.49 -30.52 11.66
CA ARG A 209 -15.66 -31.72 11.60
C ARG A 209 -16.58 -32.85 11.13
N PRO A 210 -16.33 -33.50 9.99
CA PRO A 210 -16.89 -34.82 9.76
C PRO A 210 -16.11 -35.81 10.62
N GLN A 211 -16.78 -36.42 11.59
CA GLN A 211 -16.52 -37.79 12.04
C GLN A 211 -17.85 -38.51 12.04
#